data_AF-A0A1S6IX26-F1
#
_entry.id   AF-A0A1S6IX26-F1
#
_cell.length_a   1.000
_cell.length_b   1.000
_cell.length_c   1.000
_cell.angle_alpha   90.00
_cell.angle_beta   90.00
_cell.angle_gamma   90.00
#
_symmetry.space_group_name_H-M   'P 1'
#
loop_
_entity.id
_entity.type
_entity.pdbx_description
1 polymer ?
#
loop_
_entity_poly.entity_id
_entity_poly.type
_entity_poly.pdbx_seq_one_letter_code
_entity_poly.pdbx_strand_id
1 'polypeptide(L)'
;MYQDQVTDKNLCLALINQLKWSATCLTGKILECADDQLRQEYMQILNRTFAEQKRVFDFAHQQGWYQPMMAEQQMIGQVQSDTQKLMMEQQHSMGNMHQIAQQQSIQSQGMYNYQNQNHYGGQPYYSR
;
A
#
# COMPACT_ATOMS: atom_id res chain seq x y z
N MET A 1 45.78 23.21 -1.41
CA MET A 1 44.36 22.77 -1.39
C MET A 1 44.38 21.26 -1.57
N TYR A 2 43.89 20.49 -0.60
CA TYR A 2 43.70 19.05 -0.81
C TYR A 2 42.53 18.90 -1.77
N GLN A 3 42.81 18.38 -2.96
CA GLN A 3 41.80 18.05 -3.94
C GLN A 3 41.13 16.79 -3.43
N ASP A 4 39.91 16.92 -2.91
CA ASP A 4 39.13 15.81 -2.39
C ASP A 4 38.86 14.86 -3.57
N GLN A 5 39.66 13.79 -3.67
CA GLN A 5 39.56 12.87 -4.79
C GLN A 5 38.21 12.15 -4.68
N VAL A 6 37.44 12.23 -5.75
CA VAL A 6 36.23 11.43 -5.90
C VAL A 6 36.66 9.97 -5.94
N THR A 7 36.49 9.27 -4.82
CA THR A 7 36.77 7.83 -4.73
C THR A 7 35.52 7.04 -5.09
N ASP A 8 35.72 5.80 -5.57
CA ASP A 8 34.62 4.86 -5.82
C ASP A 8 33.76 4.65 -4.58
N LYS A 9 34.38 4.68 -3.40
CA LYS A 9 33.68 4.66 -2.10
C LYS A 9 32.74 5.85 -1.94
N ASN A 10 33.24 7.07 -2.15
CA ASN A 10 32.43 8.28 -1.99
C ASN A 10 31.30 8.34 -3.02
N LEU A 11 31.55 7.93 -4.27
CA LEU A 11 30.52 7.80 -5.30
C LEU A 11 29.46 6.78 -4.91
N CYS A 12 29.87 5.59 -4.44
CA CYS A 12 28.96 4.54 -4.05
C CYS A 12 28.07 4.98 -2.87
N LEU A 13 28.64 5.64 -1.87
CA LEU A 13 27.88 6.16 -0.72
C LEU A 13 26.93 7.29 -1.13
N ALA A 14 27.36 8.18 -2.02
CA ALA A 14 26.50 9.22 -2.59
C ALA A 14 25.31 8.60 -3.35
N LEU A 15 25.57 7.55 -4.15
CA LEU A 15 24.54 6.84 -4.89
C LEU A 15 23.52 6.16 -3.95
N ILE A 16 23.97 5.54 -2.86
CA ILE A 16 23.07 4.98 -1.83
C ILE A 16 22.15 6.07 -1.27
N ASN A 17 22.71 7.24 -0.92
CA ASN A 17 21.93 8.35 -0.34
C ASN A 17 20.94 8.93 -1.36
N GLN A 18 21.34 9.06 -2.62
CA GLN A 18 20.47 9.51 -3.69
C GLN A 18 19.28 8.55 -3.87
N LEU A 19 19.53 7.24 -3.93
CA LEU A 19 18.47 6.24 -4.11
C LEU A 19 17.48 6.21 -2.93
N LYS A 20 17.98 6.39 -1.70
CA LYS A 20 17.11 6.55 -0.51
C LYS A 20 16.22 7.79 -0.62
N TRP A 21 16.79 8.93 -1.02
CA TRP A 21 16.04 10.16 -1.23
C TRP A 21 14.97 10.00 -2.33
N SER A 22 15.34 9.40 -3.46
CA SER A 22 14.41 9.11 -4.56
C SER A 22 13.23 8.24 -4.09
N ALA A 23 13.48 7.21 -3.28
CA ALA A 23 12.44 6.36 -2.73
C ALA A 23 11.46 7.14 -1.83
N THR A 24 11.98 8.03 -0.97
CA THR A 24 11.15 8.92 -0.13
C THR A 24 10.26 9.83 -1.00
N CYS A 25 10.84 10.49 -2.00
CA CYS A 25 10.08 11.37 -2.89
C CYS A 25 9.00 10.62 -3.68
N LEU A 26 9.33 9.43 -4.22
CA LEU A 26 8.39 8.60 -4.97
C LEU A 26 7.24 8.12 -4.08
N THR A 27 7.53 7.73 -2.84
CA THR A 27 6.50 7.35 -1.86
C THR A 27 5.53 8.51 -1.60
N GLY A 28 6.04 9.72 -1.35
CA GLY A 28 5.18 10.91 -1.17
C GLY A 28 4.30 11.16 -2.39
N LYS A 29 4.87 11.08 -3.60
CA LYS A 29 4.11 11.22 -4.85
C LYS A 29 3.01 10.16 -4.99
N ILE A 30 3.28 8.89 -4.69
CA ILE A 30 2.29 7.80 -4.79
C ILE A 30 1.10 8.06 -3.85
N LEU A 31 1.39 8.51 -2.62
CA LEU A 31 0.36 8.76 -1.60
C LEU A 31 -0.55 9.95 -1.98
N GLU A 32 0.01 10.97 -2.63
CA GLU A 32 -0.70 12.20 -3.00
C GLU A 32 -1.20 12.24 -4.46
N CYS A 33 -0.90 11.22 -5.28
CA CYS A 33 -1.28 11.20 -6.70
C CYS A 33 -2.76 10.85 -6.88
N ALA A 34 -3.52 11.77 -7.48
CA ALA A 34 -4.93 11.60 -7.78
C ALA A 34 -5.21 10.77 -9.06
N ASP A 35 -4.23 10.67 -9.98
CA ASP A 35 -4.37 9.92 -11.23
C ASP A 35 -3.89 8.48 -11.04
N ASP A 36 -4.78 7.51 -11.28
CA ASP A 36 -4.50 6.10 -11.02
C ASP A 36 -3.41 5.54 -11.95
N GLN A 37 -3.37 5.97 -13.21
CA GLN A 37 -2.36 5.48 -14.15
C GLN A 37 -0.97 5.99 -13.76
N LEU A 38 -0.85 7.29 -13.47
CA LEU A 38 0.38 7.92 -13.03
C LEU A 38 0.85 7.36 -11.69
N ARG A 39 -0.08 7.05 -10.78
CA ARG A 39 0.22 6.36 -9.52
C ARG A 39 0.85 4.99 -9.78
N GLN A 40 0.31 4.21 -10.71
CA GLN A 40 0.89 2.91 -11.09
C GLN A 40 2.30 3.08 -11.68
N GLU A 41 2.52 4.08 -12.53
CA GLU A 41 3.83 4.39 -13.08
C GLU A 41 4.85 4.74 -11.98
N TYR A 42 4.47 5.57 -10.99
CA TYR A 42 5.34 5.86 -9.85
C TYR A 42 5.66 4.61 -9.01
N MET A 43 4.70 3.71 -8.79
CA MET A 43 4.96 2.45 -8.09
C MET A 43 5.95 1.55 -8.85
N GLN A 44 5.86 1.49 -10.17
CA GLN A 44 6.82 0.74 -11.00
C GLN A 44 8.24 1.33 -10.88
N ILE A 45 8.36 2.65 -10.93
CA ILE A 45 9.65 3.34 -10.76
C ILE A 45 10.20 3.08 -9.36
N LEU A 46 9.36 3.17 -8.31
CA LEU A 46 9.77 2.92 -6.93
C LEU A 46 10.31 1.50 -6.74
N ASN A 47 9.63 0.48 -7.29
CA ASN A 47 10.10 -0.90 -7.24
C ASN A 47 11.46 -1.07 -7.90
N ARG A 48 11.70 -0.40 -9.03
CA ARG A 48 13.02 -0.37 -9.68
C ARG A 48 14.06 0.34 -8.82
N THR A 49 13.72 1.48 -8.21
CA THR A 49 14.62 2.20 -7.29
C THR A 49 15.03 1.32 -6.10
N PHE A 50 14.12 0.54 -5.52
CA PHE A 50 14.47 -0.42 -4.46
C PHE A 50 15.42 -1.52 -4.95
N ALA A 51 15.17 -2.09 -6.12
CA ALA A 51 16.05 -3.11 -6.70
C ALA A 51 17.46 -2.56 -6.96
N GLU A 52 17.57 -1.34 -7.50
CA GLU A 52 18.85 -0.65 -7.72
C GLU A 52 19.55 -0.34 -6.39
N GLN A 53 18.81 0.17 -5.40
CA GLN A 53 19.35 0.47 -4.07
C GLN A 53 19.93 -0.80 -3.41
N LYS A 54 19.26 -1.95 -3.52
CA LYS A 54 19.76 -3.22 -2.98
C LYS A 54 21.05 -3.66 -3.66
N ARG A 55 21.17 -3.52 -4.99
CA ARG A 55 22.40 -3.86 -5.72
C ARG A 55 23.58 -3.00 -5.28
N VAL A 56 23.38 -1.69 -5.16
CA VAL A 56 24.44 -0.76 -4.71
C VAL A 56 24.80 -1.03 -3.25
N PHE A 57 23.81 -1.33 -2.40
CA PHE A 57 24.04 -1.74 -1.02
C PHE A 57 24.91 -2.99 -0.95
N ASP A 58 24.57 -4.05 -1.70
CA ASP A 58 25.31 -5.32 -1.69
C ASP A 58 26.75 -5.13 -2.15
N PHE A 59 26.95 -4.33 -3.21
CA PHE A 59 28.28 -3.96 -3.67
C PHE A 59 29.07 -3.20 -2.59
N ALA A 60 28.48 -2.15 -1.99
CA ALA A 60 29.11 -1.38 -0.92
C ALA A 60 29.42 -2.24 0.33
N HIS A 61 28.57 -3.22 0.62
CA HIS A 61 28.75 -4.17 1.69
C HIS A 61 29.92 -5.11 1.42
N GLN A 62 29.98 -5.71 0.23
CA GLN A 62 31.08 -6.59 -0.21
C GLN A 62 32.44 -5.88 -0.19
N GLN A 63 32.49 -4.60 -0.57
CA GLN A 63 33.70 -3.79 -0.54
C GLN A 63 34.07 -3.29 0.87
N GLY A 64 33.24 -3.57 1.89
CA GLY A 64 33.46 -3.07 3.26
C GLY A 64 33.22 -1.56 3.42
N TRP A 65 32.59 -0.92 2.44
CA TRP A 65 32.33 0.53 2.44
C TRP A 65 31.06 0.90 3.19
N TYR A 66 30.09 -0.02 3.27
CA TYR A 66 28.81 0.19 3.95
C TYR A 66 28.40 -1.03 4.77
N GLN A 67 28.41 -0.89 6.09
CA GLN A 67 28.16 -1.97 7.04
C GLN A 67 27.13 -1.48 8.09
N PRO A 68 25.83 -1.58 7.82
CA PRO A 68 24.82 -1.26 8.82
C PRO A 68 24.89 -2.27 9.97
N MET A 69 24.54 -1.84 11.17
CA MET A 69 24.35 -2.74 12.29
C MET A 69 23.27 -3.78 11.94
N MET A 70 23.61 -5.06 12.07
CA MET A 70 22.62 -6.13 11.96
C MET A 70 21.68 -6.06 13.14
N ALA A 71 20.37 -6.19 12.88
CA ALA A 71 19.39 -6.33 13.93
C ALA A 71 19.62 -7.63 14.71
N GLU A 72 19.29 -7.64 15.99
CA GLU A 72 19.33 -8.84 16.80
C GLU A 72 18.36 -9.90 16.25
N GLN A 73 18.76 -11.17 16.27
CA GLN A 73 17.95 -12.28 15.74
C GLN A 73 16.54 -12.35 16.34
N GLN A 74 16.40 -12.00 17.63
CA GLN A 74 15.10 -11.93 18.30
C GLN A 74 14.20 -10.85 17.69
N MET A 75 14.75 -9.66 17.37
CA MET A 75 14.00 -8.59 16.72
C MET A 75 13.55 -8.99 15.31
N ILE A 76 14.38 -9.73 14.58
CA ILE A 76 14.02 -10.25 13.25
C ILE A 76 12.80 -11.16 13.33
N GLY A 77 12.80 -12.12 14.27
CA GLY A 77 11.65 -13.03 14.47
C GLY A 77 10.38 -12.30 14.89
N GLN A 78 10.51 -11.29 15.75
CA GLN A 78 9.38 -10.45 16.18
C GLN A 78 8.76 -9.68 15.00
N VAL A 79 9.59 -8.98 14.21
CA VAL A 79 9.13 -8.22 13.05
C VAL A 79 8.47 -9.11 12.00
N GLN A 80 8.99 -10.32 11.78
CA GLN A 80 8.37 -11.29 10.86
C GLN A 80 6.96 -11.68 11.33
N SER A 81 6.79 -11.97 12.61
CA SER A 81 5.48 -12.29 13.21
C SER A 81 4.51 -11.10 13.11
N ASP A 82 4.98 -9.89 13.41
CA ASP A 82 4.15 -8.68 13.34
C ASP A 82 3.73 -8.35 11.90
N THR A 83 4.63 -8.58 10.92
CA THR A 83 4.30 -8.40 9.50
C THR A 83 3.23 -9.39 9.03
N GLN A 84 3.30 -10.65 9.49
CA GLN A 84 2.27 -11.66 9.19
C GLN A 84 0.92 -11.27 9.79
N LYS A 85 0.90 -10.78 11.04
CA LYS A 85 -0.33 -10.27 11.68
C LYS A 85 -0.93 -9.11 10.91
N LEU A 86 -0.12 -8.13 10.53
CA LEU A 86 -0.56 -6.99 9.73
C LEU A 86 -1.21 -7.43 8.41
N MET A 87 -0.62 -8.42 7.74
CA MET A 87 -1.19 -8.97 6.50
C MET A 87 -2.56 -9.64 6.74
N MET A 88 -2.69 -10.41 7.82
CA MET A 88 -3.97 -11.06 8.18
C MET A 88 -5.06 -10.04 8.54
N GLU A 89 -4.70 -8.97 9.26
CA GLU A 89 -5.62 -7.89 9.62
C GLU A 89 -6.08 -7.11 8.38
N GLN A 90 -5.16 -6.81 7.46
CA GLN A 90 -5.51 -6.13 6.22
C GLN A 90 -6.48 -6.96 5.37
N GLN A 91 -6.31 -8.29 5.33
CA GLN A 91 -7.22 -9.21 4.64
C GLN A 91 -8.58 -9.31 5.34
N HIS A 92 -8.64 -9.36 6.68
CA HIS A 92 -9.89 -9.39 7.43
C HIS A 92 -10.70 -8.10 7.31
N SER A 93 -10.04 -6.95 7.20
CA SER A 93 -10.76 -5.66 7.06
C SER A 93 -11.58 -5.59 5.75
N MET A 94 -11.07 -6.17 4.65
CA MET A 94 -11.84 -6.32 3.41
C MET A 94 -13.00 -7.32 3.55
N GLY A 95 -12.78 -8.44 4.25
CA GLY A 95 -13.82 -9.46 4.47
C GLY A 95 -15.02 -8.93 5.27
N ASN A 96 -14.76 -8.21 6.37
CA ASN A 96 -15.82 -7.63 7.20
C ASN A 96 -16.59 -6.52 6.48
N MET A 97 -15.92 -5.70 5.67
CA MET A 97 -16.59 -4.66 4.89
C MET A 97 -17.55 -5.25 3.84
N HIS A 98 -17.17 -6.36 3.20
CA HIS A 98 -18.02 -7.04 2.22
C HIS A 98 -19.28 -7.65 2.87
N GLN A 99 -19.15 -8.23 4.07
CA GLN A 99 -20.29 -8.81 4.79
C GLN A 99 -21.28 -7.75 5.28
N ILE A 100 -20.79 -6.60 5.77
CA ILE A 100 -21.64 -5.48 6.19
C ILE A 100 -22.37 -4.88 4.98
N ALA A 101 -21.71 -4.73 3.83
CA ALA A 101 -22.33 -4.24 2.60
C ALA A 101 -23.46 -5.17 2.12
N GLN A 102 -23.30 -6.49 2.18
CA GLN A 102 -24.37 -7.43 1.83
C GLN A 102 -25.56 -7.34 2.80
N GLN A 103 -25.32 -7.25 4.11
CA GLN A 103 -26.42 -7.13 5.08
C GLN A 103 -27.23 -5.85 4.91
N GLN A 104 -26.59 -4.71 4.62
CA GLN A 104 -27.30 -3.45 4.37
C GLN A 104 -28.10 -3.47 3.06
N SER A 105 -27.64 -4.20 2.02
CA SER A 105 -28.39 -4.35 0.77
C SER A 105 -29.67 -5.20 0.93
N ILE A 106 -29.66 -6.22 1.80
CA ILE A 106 -30.83 -7.07 2.07
C ILE A 106 -31.90 -6.28 2.85
N GLN A 107 -31.51 -5.42 3.78
CA GLN A 107 -32.46 -4.57 4.53
C GLN A 107 -33.14 -3.52 3.64
N SER A 108 -32.44 -2.98 2.64
CA SER A 108 -33.01 -1.97 1.74
C SER A 108 -33.95 -2.56 0.68
N GLN A 109 -33.76 -3.81 0.23
CA GLN A 109 -34.76 -4.51 -0.60
C GLN A 109 -36.02 -4.94 0.18
N GLY A 110 -35.89 -5.25 1.47
CA GLY A 110 -37.04 -5.56 2.34
C GLY A 110 -38.01 -4.40 2.49
N MET A 111 -37.51 -3.16 2.61
CA MET A 111 -38.36 -1.96 2.74
C MET A 111 -39.14 -1.61 1.45
N TYR A 112 -38.58 -1.88 0.26
CA TYR A 112 -39.29 -1.63 -1.00
C TYR A 112 -40.48 -2.59 -1.24
N ASN A 113 -40.43 -3.81 -0.70
CA ASN A 113 -41.54 -4.77 -0.86
C ASN A 113 -42.73 -4.49 0.08
N TYR A 114 -42.49 -3.96 1.28
CA TYR A 114 -43.58 -3.65 2.22
C TYR A 114 -44.45 -2.45 1.82
N GLN A 115 -43.94 -1.54 0.98
CA GLN A 115 -44.73 -0.38 0.53
C GLN A 115 -45.62 -0.70 -0.69
N ASN A 116 -45.35 -1.79 -1.43
CA ASN A 116 -46.12 -2.16 -2.62
C ASN A 116 -47.30 -3.11 -2.33
N GLN A 117 -47.34 -3.72 -1.14
CA GLN A 117 -48.37 -4.72 -0.82
C GLN A 117 -49.69 -4.12 -0.26
N ASN A 118 -49.78 -2.81 -0.06
CA ASN A 118 -50.97 -2.15 0.52
C ASN A 118 -51.86 -1.39 -0.49
N HIS A 119 -51.70 -1.58 -1.82
CA HIS A 119 -52.48 -0.83 -2.81
C HIS A 119 -53.47 -1.65 -3.68
N TYR A 120 -53.77 -2.91 -3.34
CA TYR A 120 -54.80 -3.69 -4.04
C TYR A 120 -55.92 -4.13 -3.09
N GLY A 121 -56.84 -3.21 -2.80
CA GLY A 121 -58.02 -3.54 -2.00
C GLY A 121 -59.00 -2.38 -1.88
N GLY A 122 -59.78 -2.12 -2.94
CA GLY A 122 -60.93 -1.23 -2.82
C GLY A 122 -61.44 -0.68 -4.15
N GLN A 123 -62.23 -1.48 -4.88
CA GLN A 123 -63.25 -0.92 -5.76
C GLN A 123 -64.49 -0.60 -4.94
N PRO A 124 -65.15 0.55 -5.19
CA PRO A 124 -66.60 0.54 -5.23
C PRO A 124 -67.18 1.19 -6.49
N TYR A 125 -68.09 0.42 -7.09
CA TYR A 125 -69.20 0.74 -7.97
C TYR A 125 -69.63 2.21 -8.10
N TYR A 126 -69.89 2.63 -9.35
CA TYR A 126 -71.12 3.36 -9.68
C TYR A 126 -71.68 2.92 -11.04
N SER A 127 -72.95 2.51 -11.03
CA SER A 127 -73.78 2.22 -12.19
C SER A 127 -74.64 3.44 -12.56
N ARG A 128 -74.75 3.67 -13.88
CA ARG A 128 -75.70 4.51 -14.64
C ARG A 128 -75.90 5.97 -14.24
#